data_AF-A0A1B6LCA0-F1
#
_entry.id   AF-A0A1B6LCA0-F1
#
_cell.length_a   1.000
_cell.length_b   1.000
_cell.length_c   1.000
_cell.angle_alpha   90.00
_cell.angle_beta   90.00
_cell.angle_gamma   90.00
#
_symmetry.space_group_name_H-M   'P 1'
#
loop_
_entity.id
_entity.type
_entity.pdbx_description
1 polymer ?
#
loop_
_entity_poly.entity_id
_entity_poly.type
_entity_poly.pdbx_seq_one_letter_code
_entity_poly.pdbx_strand_id
1 'polypeptide(L)'
;MCVKPLLCLLLLACVFKISTTHPRYAGIQAEMGPAPLRTKESVCGRIEAGVEMRVSPQLDARTSRRLQVSWWVPQVQSADLIALYLTDPAVNLTAPLYTVLPSTNSGWSDTPLSETYLNYRHVFTSVCLGYWVVYWRGHEKMASSCLRTNPSWMSDHREDLGRLQLTELFIPGTHDSAAYSVTYQPREETRYDKYVFTQAESVLSQLVHGVRYLDLRLGYHKSNGGFFSHHGFAKLRHFQGVIDDLIVFLKNSKDIVIIDLHHFPVGFKSEENHKELVRYLERELSEYMATPALGWRATLEDVWRTGKQLIVSYNNKAIVSKGTHKLWYPVTQRWGDVKTVEGLREYLQSVMKRQPL
;
A
#
# COMPACT_ATOMS: atom_id res chain seq x y z
N MET A 1 13.56 -13.37 16.05
CA MET A 1 12.11 -13.30 16.31
C MET A 1 11.46 -12.98 14.98
N CYS A 2 10.65 -13.91 14.44
CA CYS A 2 9.94 -13.69 13.18
C CYS A 2 8.78 -12.74 13.43
N VAL A 3 8.92 -11.50 12.94
CA VAL A 3 7.75 -10.73 12.53
C VAL A 3 7.01 -11.63 11.54
N LYS A 4 5.74 -11.95 11.82
CA LYS A 4 4.85 -12.65 10.88
C LYS A 4 5.05 -12.01 9.51
N PRO A 5 5.53 -12.74 8.50
CA PRO A 5 5.54 -12.19 7.18
C PRO A 5 4.08 -12.24 6.73
N LEU A 6 3.34 -11.14 6.94
CA LEU A 6 2.29 -10.73 6.00
C LEU A 6 2.98 -10.47 4.65
N LEU A 7 3.54 -11.52 4.04
CA LEU A 7 4.09 -11.50 2.70
C LEU A 7 2.94 -11.77 1.74
N CYS A 8 1.98 -10.86 1.73
CA CYS A 8 1.11 -10.74 0.58
C CYS A 8 1.61 -9.51 -0.18
N LEU A 9 2.57 -9.75 -1.08
CA LEU A 9 3.14 -8.78 -2.01
C LEU A 9 2.02 -7.85 -2.54
N LEU A 10 2.12 -6.58 -2.19
CA LEU A 10 1.49 -5.48 -2.90
C LEU A 10 2.62 -4.53 -3.29
N LEU A 11 3.33 -4.90 -4.34
CA LEU A 11 3.98 -3.90 -5.18
C LEU A 11 2.87 -3.32 -6.06
N LEU A 12 2.50 -2.08 -5.80
CA LEU A 12 1.92 -1.23 -6.83
C LEU A 12 3.04 -0.95 -7.86
N ALA A 13 3.18 -1.86 -8.81
CA ALA A 13 3.77 -1.52 -10.10
C ALA A 13 2.62 -1.00 -10.98
N CYS A 14 2.77 0.21 -11.52
CA CYS A 14 1.97 0.68 -12.65
C CYS A 14 2.10 -0.35 -13.79
N VAL A 15 1.10 -1.21 -13.95
CA VAL A 15 1.00 -2.06 -15.15
C VAL A 15 0.39 -1.20 -16.25
N PHE A 16 1.24 -0.61 -17.09
CA PHE A 16 0.81 -0.03 -18.35
C PHE A 16 0.31 -1.13 -19.28
N LYS A 17 -1.00 -1.23 -19.49
CA LYS A 17 -1.57 -2.06 -20.55
C LYS A 17 -1.51 -1.28 -21.86
N ILE A 18 -0.49 -1.50 -22.68
CA ILE A 18 -0.51 -1.13 -24.10
C ILE A 18 -1.46 -2.10 -24.78
N SER A 19 -2.69 -1.65 -25.04
CA SER A 19 -3.65 -2.39 -25.85
C SER A 19 -3.37 -2.09 -27.33
N THR A 20 -2.68 -3.00 -28.00
CA THR A 20 -2.79 -3.15 -29.45
C THR A 20 -3.66 -4.37 -29.73
N THR A 21 -4.68 -4.16 -30.55
CA THR A 21 -5.74 -5.09 -30.97
C THR A 21 -5.23 -6.42 -31.59
N HIS A 22 -5.69 -7.56 -31.03
CA HIS A 22 -6.03 -8.92 -31.58
C HIS A 22 -5.22 -9.61 -32.71
N PRO A 23 -5.31 -10.95 -32.92
CA PRO A 23 -5.89 -12.05 -32.11
C PRO A 23 -4.99 -13.33 -31.97
N ARG A 24 -5.46 -14.29 -31.13
CA ARG A 24 -5.04 -15.70 -30.98
C ARG A 24 -3.60 -15.97 -30.52
N TYR A 25 -3.43 -16.58 -29.35
CA TYR A 25 -2.51 -17.73 -29.19
C TYR A 25 -2.93 -18.57 -27.98
N ALA A 26 -2.91 -19.89 -28.22
CA ALA A 26 -3.34 -20.95 -27.33
C ALA A 26 -2.50 -21.04 -26.05
N GLY A 27 -3.10 -21.63 -25.01
CA GLY A 27 -2.50 -21.81 -23.70
C GLY A 27 -1.16 -22.55 -23.74
N ILE A 28 -0.19 -21.99 -23.05
CA ILE A 28 1.07 -22.65 -22.70
C ILE A 28 0.96 -22.96 -21.20
N GLN A 29 0.84 -24.24 -20.87
CA GLN A 29 1.08 -24.75 -19.52
C GLN A 29 2.59 -24.68 -19.28
N ALA A 30 3.02 -23.91 -18.27
CA ALA A 30 4.39 -23.97 -17.78
C ALA A 30 4.45 -24.98 -16.63
N GLU A 31 4.97 -26.17 -16.91
CA GLU A 31 5.40 -27.13 -15.89
C GLU A 31 6.63 -26.58 -15.16
N MET A 32 6.56 -26.50 -13.83
CA MET A 32 7.68 -26.16 -12.96
C MET A 32 8.40 -27.43 -12.52
N GLY A 33 9.61 -27.66 -13.05
CA GLY A 33 10.57 -28.61 -12.46
C GLY A 33 11.48 -27.89 -11.44
N PRO A 34 11.88 -28.52 -10.31
CA PRO A 34 12.71 -27.87 -9.32
C PRO A 34 14.21 -27.98 -9.69
N ALA A 35 14.94 -26.88 -9.56
CA ALA A 35 16.40 -26.88 -9.50
C ALA A 35 16.84 -26.68 -8.03
N PRO A 36 17.82 -27.46 -7.51
CA PRO A 36 18.12 -27.48 -6.08
C PRO A 36 19.11 -26.39 -5.70
N LEU A 37 18.78 -25.59 -4.68
CA LEU A 37 19.73 -24.77 -3.95
C LEU A 37 19.60 -25.07 -2.46
N ARG A 38 20.45 -25.97 -1.96
CA ARG A 38 20.71 -26.14 -0.53
C ARG A 38 21.55 -24.95 -0.05
N THR A 39 21.01 -24.16 0.88
CA THR A 39 21.74 -23.66 2.07
C THR A 39 20.76 -23.04 3.07
N LYS A 40 20.72 -23.63 4.28
CA LYS A 40 20.12 -23.13 5.54
C LYS A 40 18.62 -22.78 5.50
N GLU A 41 17.80 -23.81 5.31
CA GLU A 41 16.44 -23.85 5.83
C GLU A 41 16.48 -24.05 7.35
N SER A 42 16.23 -22.98 8.09
CA SER A 42 15.52 -23.03 9.38
C SER A 42 15.30 -21.60 9.83
N VAL A 43 14.07 -21.29 10.25
CA VAL A 43 13.58 -20.05 10.91
C VAL A 43 12.42 -19.33 10.17
N CYS A 44 12.00 -19.73 8.97
CA CYS A 44 10.60 -19.49 8.53
C CYS A 44 9.82 -20.81 8.66
N GLY A 45 8.84 -20.85 9.57
CA GLY A 45 8.01 -22.01 9.85
C GLY A 45 7.21 -22.50 8.64
N ARG A 46 6.53 -23.65 8.79
CA ARG A 46 5.58 -24.18 7.80
C ARG A 46 4.68 -23.06 7.28
N ILE A 47 4.44 -23.04 5.97
CA ILE A 47 3.44 -22.15 5.37
C ILE A 47 2.08 -22.53 5.98
N GLU A 48 1.59 -21.77 6.94
CA GLU A 48 0.23 -21.92 7.43
C GLU A 48 -0.75 -21.55 6.31
N ALA A 49 -1.88 -22.25 6.26
CA ALA A 49 -2.94 -21.92 5.31
C ALA A 49 -3.43 -20.49 5.54
N GLY A 50 -3.73 -19.78 4.45
CA GLY A 50 -4.24 -18.43 4.52
C GLY A 50 -5.15 -18.08 3.35
N VAL A 51 -6.01 -17.11 3.61
CA VAL A 51 -6.98 -16.58 2.66
C VAL A 51 -7.17 -15.10 2.95
N GLU A 52 -7.29 -14.30 1.90
CA GLU A 52 -7.45 -12.85 1.98
C GLU A 52 -8.47 -12.35 0.94
N MET A 53 -9.05 -11.19 1.23
CA MET A 53 -9.86 -10.43 0.28
C MET A 53 -9.27 -9.06 0.01
N ARG A 54 -9.46 -8.60 -1.23
CA ARG A 54 -9.00 -7.30 -1.71
C ARG A 54 -10.05 -6.67 -2.60
N VAL A 55 -10.01 -5.35 -2.72
CA VAL A 55 -10.81 -4.60 -3.69
C VAL A 55 -9.93 -4.36 -4.91
N SER A 56 -10.35 -4.88 -6.06
CA SER A 56 -9.66 -4.69 -7.33
C SER A 56 -9.68 -3.21 -7.72
N PRO A 57 -8.54 -2.63 -8.13
CA PRO A 57 -8.47 -1.27 -8.65
C PRO A 57 -8.95 -1.18 -10.10
N GLN A 58 -9.23 -2.31 -10.76
CA GLN A 58 -9.64 -2.32 -12.15
C GLN A 58 -11.02 -1.69 -12.31
N LEU A 59 -11.11 -0.73 -13.24
CA LEU A 59 -12.35 -0.15 -13.70
C LEU A 59 -12.65 -0.62 -15.12
N ASP A 60 -13.90 -1.02 -15.35
CA ASP A 60 -14.45 -1.22 -16.69
C ASP A 60 -15.89 -0.68 -16.77
N ALA A 61 -16.50 -0.67 -17.96
CA ALA A 61 -17.87 -0.19 -18.16
C ALA A 61 -18.93 -0.90 -17.30
N ARG A 62 -18.66 -2.08 -16.75
CA ARG A 62 -19.65 -2.93 -16.10
C ARG A 62 -19.41 -3.13 -14.61
N THR A 63 -18.17 -2.97 -14.16
CA THR A 63 -17.78 -3.25 -12.79
C THR A 63 -16.77 -2.23 -12.28
N SER A 64 -16.90 -1.95 -10.99
CA SER A 64 -15.91 -1.22 -10.20
C SER A 64 -15.83 -1.87 -8.83
N ARG A 65 -14.70 -1.70 -8.14
CA ARG A 65 -14.50 -2.18 -6.76
C ARG A 65 -14.81 -3.67 -6.59
N ARG A 66 -14.44 -4.48 -7.58
CA ARG A 66 -14.69 -5.92 -7.57
C ARG A 66 -13.90 -6.58 -6.44
N LEU A 67 -14.55 -7.43 -5.65
CA LEU A 67 -13.87 -8.21 -4.63
C LEU A 67 -13.06 -9.33 -5.30
N GLN A 68 -11.82 -9.47 -4.86
CA GLN A 68 -10.92 -10.55 -5.24
C GLN A 68 -10.57 -11.36 -4.00
N VAL A 69 -10.47 -12.67 -4.16
CA VAL A 69 -9.94 -13.57 -3.13
C VAL A 69 -8.56 -14.04 -3.50
N SER A 70 -7.68 -14.19 -2.53
CA SER A 70 -6.36 -14.79 -2.67
C SER A 70 -6.16 -15.86 -1.61
N TRP A 71 -5.43 -16.92 -1.92
CA TRP A 71 -5.19 -18.02 -1.00
C TRP A 71 -3.77 -18.58 -1.11
N TRP A 72 -3.35 -19.25 -0.04
CA TRP A 72 -2.17 -20.10 -0.02
C TRP A 72 -2.39 -21.24 0.98
N VAL A 73 -2.02 -22.45 0.61
CA VAL A 73 -2.08 -23.66 1.44
C VAL A 73 -0.88 -24.54 1.14
N PRO A 74 -0.41 -25.38 2.09
CA PRO A 74 0.69 -26.31 1.84
C PRO A 74 0.45 -27.22 0.63
N GLN A 75 -0.77 -27.75 0.53
CA GLN A 75 -1.19 -28.64 -0.53
C GLN A 75 -2.71 -28.55 -0.66
N VAL A 76 -3.18 -28.31 -1.88
CA VAL A 76 -4.60 -28.35 -2.23
C VAL A 76 -5.13 -29.79 -2.21
N GLN A 77 -6.35 -29.97 -1.71
CA GLN A 77 -7.06 -31.24 -1.64
C GLN A 77 -8.40 -31.17 -2.37
N SER A 78 -8.94 -32.32 -2.76
CA SER A 78 -10.21 -32.40 -3.49
C SER A 78 -11.43 -31.89 -2.70
N ALA A 79 -11.33 -31.84 -1.36
CA ALA A 79 -12.38 -31.33 -0.48
C ALA A 79 -12.20 -29.84 -0.13
N ASP A 80 -11.21 -29.16 -0.72
CA ASP A 80 -10.93 -27.76 -0.42
C ASP A 80 -11.92 -26.82 -1.13
N LEU A 81 -12.40 -25.81 -0.41
CA LEU A 81 -13.39 -24.84 -0.89
C LEU A 81 -13.11 -23.48 -0.27
N ILE A 82 -13.07 -22.43 -1.08
CA ILE A 82 -13.03 -21.05 -0.59
C ILE A 82 -14.44 -20.49 -0.66
N ALA A 83 -14.92 -19.91 0.43
CA ALA A 83 -16.30 -19.43 0.54
C ALA A 83 -16.34 -18.01 1.10
N LEU A 84 -17.20 -17.17 0.50
CA LEU A 84 -17.40 -15.77 0.88
C LEU A 84 -18.73 -15.58 1.62
N TYR A 85 -18.73 -14.71 2.63
CA TYR A 85 -19.87 -14.45 3.51
C TYR A 85 -20.01 -12.94 3.80
N LEU A 86 -21.21 -12.50 4.19
CA LEU A 86 -21.45 -11.11 4.64
C LEU A 86 -21.22 -10.92 6.15
N THR A 87 -21.31 -11.99 6.92
CA THR A 87 -21.12 -11.99 8.37
C THR A 87 -20.03 -12.96 8.75
N ASP A 88 -19.50 -12.80 9.96
CA ASP A 88 -18.48 -13.72 10.48
C ASP A 88 -19.08 -15.14 10.57
N PRO A 89 -18.58 -16.10 9.77
CA PRO A 89 -19.08 -17.47 9.80
C PRO A 89 -18.74 -18.21 11.10
N ALA A 90 -17.84 -17.67 11.94
CA ALA A 90 -17.64 -18.16 13.30
C ALA A 90 -18.77 -17.78 14.26
N VAL A 91 -19.51 -16.70 13.97
CA VAL A 91 -20.66 -16.24 14.76
C VAL A 91 -21.97 -16.81 14.22
N ASN A 92 -22.17 -16.72 12.90
CA ASN A 92 -23.36 -17.25 12.24
C ASN A 92 -23.01 -17.77 10.84
N LEU A 93 -23.04 -19.09 10.66
CA LEU A 93 -22.75 -19.73 9.39
C LEU A 93 -23.99 -19.72 8.50
N THR A 94 -23.99 -18.84 7.50
CA THR A 94 -25.02 -18.77 6.44
C THR A 94 -24.59 -19.55 5.19
N ALA A 95 -25.48 -19.63 4.20
CA ALA A 95 -25.06 -20.02 2.86
C ALA A 95 -24.00 -19.02 2.32
N PRO A 96 -22.95 -19.50 1.63
CA PRO A 96 -21.95 -18.62 1.06
C PRO A 96 -22.52 -17.80 -0.10
N LEU A 97 -22.11 -16.54 -0.20
CA LEU A 97 -22.45 -15.68 -1.33
C LEU A 97 -21.82 -16.14 -2.64
N TYR A 98 -20.60 -16.62 -2.54
CA TYR A 98 -19.79 -17.07 -3.66
C TYR A 98 -18.79 -18.10 -3.18
N THR A 99 -18.42 -19.02 -4.06
CA THR A 99 -17.42 -20.04 -3.76
C THR A 99 -16.41 -20.17 -4.89
N VAL A 100 -15.18 -20.53 -4.53
CA VAL A 100 -14.08 -20.80 -5.44
C VAL A 100 -13.50 -22.17 -5.10
N LEU A 101 -13.32 -23.01 -6.13
CA LEU A 101 -12.61 -24.28 -6.00
C LEU A 101 -11.12 -24.03 -6.31
N PRO A 102 -10.23 -24.08 -5.31
CA PRO A 102 -8.81 -23.86 -5.55
C PRO A 102 -8.23 -25.02 -6.39
N SER A 103 -7.50 -24.69 -7.44
CA SER A 103 -6.78 -25.68 -8.29
C SER A 103 -5.27 -25.69 -8.06
N THR A 104 -4.75 -24.70 -7.33
CA THR A 104 -3.33 -24.51 -7.03
C THR A 104 -3.12 -24.26 -5.55
N ASN A 105 -1.92 -24.58 -5.05
CA ASN A 105 -1.54 -24.34 -3.65
C ASN A 105 -1.59 -22.85 -3.27
N SER A 106 -1.35 -21.95 -4.22
CA SER A 106 -1.57 -20.52 -4.05
C SER A 106 -2.17 -19.92 -5.30
N GLY A 107 -3.03 -18.93 -5.15
CA GLY A 107 -3.69 -18.31 -6.29
C GLY A 107 -4.59 -17.16 -5.86
N TRP A 108 -5.29 -16.62 -6.84
CA TRP A 108 -6.32 -15.62 -6.63
C TRP A 108 -7.43 -15.79 -7.67
N SER A 109 -8.60 -15.23 -7.37
CA SER A 109 -9.76 -15.27 -8.27
C SER A 109 -10.59 -14.00 -8.11
N ASP A 110 -11.10 -13.50 -9.24
CA ASP A 110 -12.15 -12.49 -9.26
C ASP A 110 -13.47 -13.08 -8.77
N THR A 111 -14.24 -12.27 -8.06
CA THR A 111 -15.61 -12.63 -7.67
C THR A 111 -16.61 -11.76 -8.43
N PRO A 112 -17.88 -12.20 -8.58
CA PRO A 112 -18.92 -11.35 -9.14
C PRO A 112 -19.38 -10.23 -8.18
N LEU A 113 -18.82 -10.18 -6.97
CA LEU A 113 -19.20 -9.24 -5.93
C LEU A 113 -18.40 -7.94 -6.07
N SER A 114 -19.06 -6.82 -5.77
CA SER A 114 -18.42 -5.51 -5.62
C SER A 114 -18.57 -5.04 -4.19
N GLU A 115 -17.55 -4.35 -3.69
CA GLU A 115 -17.62 -3.67 -2.41
C GLU A 115 -18.62 -2.50 -2.50
N THR A 116 -19.54 -2.42 -1.54
CA THR A 116 -20.63 -1.43 -1.49
C THR A 116 -20.49 -0.44 -0.34
N TYR A 117 -19.58 -0.68 0.61
CA TYR A 117 -19.54 0.03 1.90
C TYR A 117 -18.46 1.12 1.95
N LEU A 118 -18.88 2.38 1.94
CA LEU A 118 -17.97 3.50 1.60
C LEU A 118 -17.62 4.47 2.74
N ASN A 119 -18.11 4.26 3.97
CA ASN A 119 -17.91 5.24 5.05
C ASN A 119 -17.14 4.70 6.26
N TYR A 120 -16.00 4.04 6.00
CA TYR A 120 -15.04 3.64 7.03
C TYR A 120 -13.89 4.64 7.21
N ARG A 121 -13.85 5.73 6.43
CA ARG A 121 -12.70 6.67 6.37
C ARG A 121 -12.39 7.37 7.69
N HIS A 122 -13.35 7.39 8.61
CA HIS A 122 -13.21 7.97 9.95
C HIS A 122 -13.19 6.88 11.05
N VAL A 123 -13.00 5.62 10.68
CA VAL A 123 -12.88 4.51 11.63
C VAL A 123 -11.40 4.25 11.86
N PHE A 124 -10.89 4.71 13.02
CA PHE A 124 -9.49 4.60 13.43
C PHE A 124 -9.23 3.41 14.36
N THR A 125 -10.05 2.37 14.22
CA THR A 125 -9.85 1.05 14.80
C THR A 125 -9.90 0.00 13.69
N SER A 126 -9.26 -1.16 13.89
CA SER A 126 -9.39 -2.25 12.93
C SER A 126 -10.79 -2.87 13.01
N VAL A 127 -11.54 -2.78 11.92
CA VAL A 127 -12.90 -3.33 11.82
C VAL A 127 -13.10 -4.05 10.50
N CYS A 128 -13.87 -5.14 10.52
CA CYS A 128 -14.32 -5.80 9.31
C CYS A 128 -15.43 -5.00 8.60
N LEU A 129 -15.36 -4.92 7.28
CA LEU A 129 -16.23 -4.10 6.42
C LEU A 129 -17.42 -4.89 5.85
N GLY A 130 -17.87 -5.94 6.55
CA GLY A 130 -19.04 -6.72 6.13
C GLY A 130 -18.78 -7.75 5.03
N TYR A 131 -17.52 -8.12 4.81
CA TYR A 131 -17.16 -9.22 3.93
C TYR A 131 -16.18 -10.14 4.65
N TRP A 132 -16.48 -11.44 4.62
CA TRP A 132 -15.66 -12.50 5.17
C TRP A 132 -15.32 -13.53 4.10
N VAL A 133 -14.13 -14.13 4.22
CA VAL A 133 -13.70 -15.25 3.39
C VAL A 133 -13.13 -16.34 4.28
N VAL A 134 -13.42 -17.59 3.90
CA VAL A 134 -12.96 -18.77 4.60
C VAL A 134 -12.40 -19.77 3.61
N TYR A 135 -11.28 -20.39 3.97
CA TYR A 135 -10.75 -21.56 3.30
C TYR A 135 -11.19 -22.78 4.11
N TRP A 136 -12.05 -23.61 3.53
CA TRP A 136 -12.54 -24.85 4.09
C TRP A 136 -11.79 -26.05 3.53
N ARG A 137 -11.63 -27.08 4.36
CA ARG A 137 -11.24 -28.44 3.98
C ARG A 137 -12.28 -29.40 4.51
N GLY A 138 -13.21 -29.81 3.65
CA GLY A 138 -14.44 -30.48 4.11
C GLY A 138 -15.17 -29.58 5.11
N HIS A 139 -15.23 -29.99 6.38
CA HIS A 139 -15.85 -29.23 7.48
C HIS A 139 -14.84 -28.43 8.33
N GLU A 140 -13.55 -28.59 8.08
CA GLU A 140 -12.50 -27.92 8.84
C GLU A 140 -12.21 -26.52 8.27
N LYS A 141 -12.14 -25.52 9.16
CA LYS A 141 -11.73 -24.16 8.80
C LYS A 141 -10.20 -24.08 8.79
N MET A 142 -9.61 -24.09 7.61
CA MET A 142 -8.16 -23.98 7.44
C MET A 142 -7.66 -22.56 7.68
N ALA A 143 -8.40 -21.56 7.20
CA ALA A 143 -8.06 -20.14 7.34
C ALA A 143 -9.32 -19.27 7.21
N SER A 144 -9.29 -18.08 7.79
CA SER A 144 -10.35 -17.09 7.58
C SER A 144 -9.82 -15.67 7.74
N SER A 145 -10.40 -14.75 6.97
CA SER A 145 -10.16 -13.32 7.09
C SER A 145 -11.42 -12.54 6.75
N CYS A 146 -11.39 -11.24 7.02
CA CYS A 146 -12.38 -10.29 6.53
C CYS A 146 -11.70 -9.17 5.76
N LEU A 147 -12.45 -8.50 4.88
CA LEU A 147 -12.02 -7.20 4.36
C LEU A 147 -12.08 -6.21 5.52
N ARG A 148 -10.99 -5.51 5.85
CA ARG A 148 -10.89 -4.68 7.05
C ARG A 148 -10.05 -3.43 6.89
N THR A 149 -10.29 -2.47 7.78
CA THR A 149 -9.38 -1.36 8.04
C THR A 149 -8.19 -1.81 8.89
N ASN A 150 -7.08 -1.06 8.81
CA ASN A 150 -5.88 -1.32 9.58
C ASN A 150 -5.14 -0.02 9.99
N PRO A 151 -5.79 0.87 10.76
CA PRO A 151 -5.29 2.23 11.03
C PRO A 151 -4.22 2.29 12.15
N SER A 152 -3.97 1.20 12.86
CA SER A 152 -3.14 1.14 14.08
C SER A 152 -2.15 -0.02 14.10
N TRP A 153 -1.88 -0.67 12.95
CA TRP A 153 -1.11 -1.92 12.91
C TRP A 153 0.29 -1.81 13.48
N MET A 154 0.96 -0.67 13.36
CA MET A 154 2.29 -0.49 13.94
C MET A 154 2.21 -0.39 15.46
N SER A 155 1.26 0.39 15.98
CA SER A 155 1.07 0.57 17.42
C SER A 155 0.49 -0.67 18.11
N ASP A 156 -0.39 -1.40 17.44
CA ASP A 156 -1.00 -2.64 17.97
C ASP A 156 0.04 -3.76 18.12
N HIS A 157 1.08 -3.74 17.29
CA HIS A 157 2.21 -4.69 17.30
C HIS A 157 3.49 -4.05 17.83
N ARG A 158 3.38 -3.05 18.71
CA ARG A 158 4.52 -2.32 19.25
C ARG A 158 5.55 -3.22 19.93
N GLU A 159 5.11 -4.28 20.61
CA GLU A 159 6.01 -5.23 21.28
C GLU A 159 6.87 -6.02 20.29
N ASP A 160 6.32 -6.34 19.11
CA ASP A 160 7.00 -7.11 18.07
C ASP A 160 7.85 -6.21 17.15
N LEU A 161 7.33 -5.02 16.82
CA LEU A 161 7.90 -4.13 15.82
C LEU A 161 8.77 -3.02 16.41
N GLY A 162 8.59 -2.70 17.69
CA GLY A 162 9.14 -1.50 18.32
C GLY A 162 10.66 -1.38 18.22
N ARG A 163 11.36 -2.51 18.32
CA ARG A 163 12.82 -2.59 18.30
C ARG A 163 13.42 -2.63 16.90
N LEU A 164 12.59 -2.73 15.86
CA LEU A 164 13.06 -2.76 14.49
C LEU A 164 13.39 -1.35 14.03
N GLN A 165 14.49 -1.21 13.31
CA GLN A 165 14.85 0.04 12.64
C GLN A 165 13.85 0.32 11.51
N LEU A 166 13.68 1.61 11.17
CA LEU A 166 12.86 2.01 10.02
C LEU A 166 13.29 1.29 8.72
N THR A 167 14.58 1.01 8.56
CA THR A 167 15.17 0.29 7.42
C THR A 167 15.01 -1.23 7.46
N GLU A 168 14.55 -1.80 8.57
CA GLU A 168 14.34 -3.24 8.76
C GLU A 168 12.87 -3.65 8.59
N LEU A 169 11.96 -2.66 8.52
CA LEU A 169 10.54 -2.88 8.41
C LEU A 169 10.07 -3.01 6.97
N PHE A 170 9.12 -3.91 6.76
CA PHE A 170 8.26 -3.85 5.58
C PHE A 170 7.15 -2.81 5.84
N ILE A 171 7.25 -1.65 5.20
CA ILE A 171 6.28 -0.57 5.33
C ILE A 171 5.48 -0.45 4.04
N PRO A 172 4.16 -0.73 4.05
CA PRO A 172 3.32 -0.53 2.86
C PRO A 172 3.30 0.94 2.44
N GLY A 173 3.53 1.17 1.15
CA GLY A 173 3.58 2.51 0.57
C GLY A 173 2.78 2.63 -0.73
N THR A 174 2.42 3.86 -1.09
CA THR A 174 1.73 4.15 -2.37
C THR A 174 2.55 5.10 -3.22
N HIS A 175 2.63 4.80 -4.52
CA HIS A 175 3.30 5.62 -5.54
C HIS A 175 2.37 6.74 -6.00
N ASP A 176 2.88 7.98 -6.06
CA ASP A 176 2.10 9.17 -6.42
C ASP A 176 0.78 9.24 -5.61
N SER A 177 0.87 9.15 -4.28
CA SER A 177 -0.26 8.89 -3.37
C SER A 177 -1.43 9.88 -3.51
N ALA A 178 -1.14 11.13 -3.91
CA ALA A 178 -2.15 12.17 -4.12
C ALA A 178 -2.81 12.13 -5.52
N ALA A 179 -2.28 11.30 -6.44
CA ALA A 179 -2.83 11.07 -7.77
C ALA A 179 -3.93 10.00 -7.74
N TYR A 180 -4.94 10.24 -6.92
CA TYR A 180 -6.09 9.35 -6.80
C TYR A 180 -7.31 9.83 -7.58
N SER A 181 -8.14 8.88 -8.01
CA SER A 181 -9.49 9.12 -8.53
C SER A 181 -10.46 8.18 -7.84
N VAL A 182 -11.21 8.69 -6.87
CA VAL A 182 -12.19 7.88 -6.15
C VAL A 182 -13.42 7.72 -7.03
N THR A 183 -13.60 6.51 -7.57
CA THR A 183 -14.76 6.16 -8.40
C THR A 183 -15.50 4.96 -7.81
N TYR A 184 -16.81 5.09 -7.65
CA TYR A 184 -17.70 4.06 -7.08
C TYR A 184 -18.68 3.47 -8.09
N GLN A 185 -18.70 4.01 -9.30
CA GLN A 185 -19.56 3.57 -10.38
C GLN A 185 -18.70 3.03 -11.52
N PRO A 186 -19.11 1.93 -12.17
CA PRO A 186 -18.47 1.44 -13.37
C PRO A 186 -18.37 2.55 -14.43
N ARG A 187 -17.18 2.67 -15.05
CA ARG A 187 -16.95 3.53 -16.20
C ARG A 187 -15.72 3.07 -16.94
N GLU A 188 -15.67 3.37 -18.23
CA GLU A 188 -14.44 3.22 -19.01
C GLU A 188 -13.38 4.22 -18.53
N GLU A 189 -12.15 3.73 -18.39
CA GLU A 189 -11.00 4.58 -18.12
C GLU A 189 -10.60 5.33 -19.40
N THR A 190 -10.53 6.65 -19.29
CA THR A 190 -9.96 7.48 -20.36
C THR A 190 -8.45 7.26 -20.47
N ARG A 191 -7.86 7.69 -21.59
CA ARG A 191 -6.39 7.75 -21.69
C ARG A 191 -5.82 8.65 -20.59
N TYR A 192 -6.49 9.72 -20.22
CA TYR A 192 -6.02 10.57 -19.13
C TYR A 192 -5.98 9.79 -17.81
N ASP A 193 -7.04 9.07 -17.46
CA ASP A 193 -7.10 8.27 -16.22
C ASP A 193 -5.92 7.30 -16.12
N LYS A 194 -5.69 6.50 -17.18
CA LYS A 194 -4.65 5.47 -17.23
C LYS A 194 -3.22 5.97 -17.06
N TYR A 195 -2.94 7.20 -17.47
CA TYR A 195 -1.59 7.78 -17.42
C TYR A 195 -1.40 8.76 -16.26
N VAL A 196 -2.48 9.17 -15.59
CA VAL A 196 -2.44 10.21 -14.56
C VAL A 196 -2.75 9.68 -13.17
N PHE A 197 -3.76 8.82 -13.00
CA PHE A 197 -4.14 8.33 -11.68
C PHE A 197 -3.45 7.01 -11.36
N THR A 198 -2.91 6.91 -10.15
CA THR A 198 -2.20 5.72 -9.65
C THR A 198 -2.92 5.07 -8.47
N GLN A 199 -3.91 5.76 -7.89
CA GLN A 199 -4.62 5.31 -6.69
C GLN A 199 -6.16 5.41 -6.88
N ALA A 200 -6.90 4.47 -6.31
CA ALA A 200 -8.37 4.48 -6.29
C ALA A 200 -8.95 5.07 -4.98
N GLU A 201 -8.09 5.38 -4.01
CA GLU A 201 -8.45 5.78 -2.65
C GLU A 201 -7.83 7.14 -2.29
N SER A 202 -8.52 7.94 -1.47
CA SER A 202 -7.95 9.18 -0.92
C SER A 202 -6.77 8.91 0.00
N VAL A 203 -6.00 9.94 0.36
CA VAL A 203 -4.85 9.78 1.26
C VAL A 203 -5.31 9.27 2.63
N LEU A 204 -6.40 9.82 3.17
CA LEU A 204 -6.96 9.31 4.43
C LEU A 204 -7.38 7.82 4.31
N SER A 205 -8.07 7.43 3.25
CA SER A 205 -8.42 6.02 2.99
C SER A 205 -7.18 5.13 2.94
N GLN A 206 -6.13 5.56 2.23
CA GLN A 206 -4.88 4.78 2.12
C GLN A 206 -4.29 4.52 3.51
N LEU A 207 -4.20 5.57 4.34
CA LEU A 207 -3.69 5.47 5.71
C LEU A 207 -4.59 4.56 6.59
N VAL A 208 -5.91 4.69 6.50
CA VAL A 208 -6.85 3.85 7.26
C VAL A 208 -6.73 2.36 6.90
N HIS A 209 -6.34 2.03 5.67
CA HIS A 209 -6.07 0.63 5.27
C HIS A 209 -4.66 0.13 5.59
N GLY A 210 -3.81 0.96 6.20
CA GLY A 210 -2.49 0.55 6.68
C GLY A 210 -1.29 1.04 5.86
N VAL A 211 -1.50 1.89 4.84
CA VAL A 211 -0.39 2.58 4.16
C VAL A 211 0.32 3.50 5.16
N ARG A 212 1.65 3.48 5.17
CA ARG A 212 2.48 4.32 6.07
C ARG A 212 3.60 5.04 5.35
N TYR A 213 3.78 4.79 4.05
CA TYR A 213 4.66 5.57 3.18
C TYR A 213 3.87 6.21 2.05
N LEU A 214 3.98 7.53 1.90
CA LEU A 214 3.28 8.29 0.86
C LEU A 214 4.30 9.01 -0.04
N ASP A 215 4.36 8.64 -1.33
CA ASP A 215 5.10 9.39 -2.37
C ASP A 215 4.25 10.59 -2.82
N LEU A 216 4.69 11.80 -2.46
CA LEU A 216 3.99 13.04 -2.77
C LEU A 216 4.83 13.88 -3.72
N ARG A 217 4.22 14.26 -4.85
CA ARG A 217 4.87 15.09 -5.88
C ARG A 217 4.13 16.39 -6.03
N LEU A 218 4.85 17.51 -5.98
CA LEU A 218 4.24 18.84 -5.79
C LEU A 218 4.64 19.85 -6.85
N GLY A 219 3.67 20.65 -7.29
CA GLY A 219 3.89 21.84 -8.08
C GLY A 219 3.50 23.10 -7.31
N TYR A 220 4.23 24.19 -7.51
CA TYR A 220 3.90 25.50 -6.96
C TYR A 220 3.29 26.41 -8.03
N HIS A 221 2.08 26.88 -7.78
CA HIS A 221 1.25 27.68 -8.67
C HIS A 221 0.77 28.94 -7.94
N LYS A 222 1.63 29.96 -7.86
CA LYS A 222 1.39 31.20 -7.08
C LYS A 222 0.05 31.88 -7.44
N SER A 223 -0.32 31.92 -8.72
CA SER A 223 -1.57 32.51 -9.20
C SER A 223 -2.83 31.69 -8.88
N ASN A 224 -2.67 30.42 -8.48
CA ASN A 224 -3.80 29.49 -8.32
C ASN A 224 -3.94 29.00 -6.87
N GLY A 225 -3.39 29.71 -5.89
CA GLY A 225 -3.54 29.36 -4.48
C GLY A 225 -2.40 28.54 -3.87
N GLY A 226 -1.24 28.41 -4.54
CA GLY A 226 -0.03 27.85 -3.93
C GLY A 226 0.28 26.42 -4.35
N PHE A 227 0.32 25.48 -3.41
CA PHE A 227 0.81 24.12 -3.63
C PHE A 227 -0.27 23.17 -4.13
N PHE A 228 0.05 22.41 -5.18
CA PHE A 228 -0.80 21.37 -5.74
C PHE A 228 -0.03 20.07 -5.85
N SER A 229 -0.73 18.96 -5.68
CA SER A 229 -0.21 17.66 -6.11
C SER A 229 -0.11 17.58 -7.63
N HIS A 230 0.89 16.85 -8.12
CA HIS A 230 1.20 16.68 -9.52
C HIS A 230 1.53 15.24 -9.84
N HIS A 231 1.24 14.81 -11.06
CA HIS A 231 1.83 13.60 -11.63
C HIS A 231 2.38 13.95 -13.03
N GLY A 232 3.70 14.08 -13.11
CA GLY A 232 4.37 14.59 -14.31
C GLY A 232 3.86 15.99 -14.68
N PHE A 233 3.21 16.10 -15.84
CA PHE A 233 2.63 17.35 -16.34
C PHE A 233 1.24 17.66 -15.75
N ALA A 234 0.58 16.67 -15.16
CA ALA A 234 -0.80 16.81 -14.71
C ALA A 234 -0.85 17.51 -13.35
N LYS A 235 -1.45 18.71 -13.32
CA LYS A 235 -1.87 19.37 -12.09
C LYS A 235 -3.13 18.70 -11.57
N LEU A 236 -3.10 18.26 -10.31
CA LEU A 236 -4.19 17.52 -9.69
C LEU A 236 -4.89 18.36 -8.62
N ARG A 237 -4.98 17.85 -7.40
CA ARG A 237 -5.69 18.49 -6.28
C ARG A 237 -4.80 19.47 -5.51
N HIS A 238 -5.44 20.42 -4.84
CA HIS A 238 -4.79 21.34 -3.92
C HIS A 238 -4.13 20.55 -2.78
N PHE A 239 -2.92 20.95 -2.38
CA PHE A 239 -2.14 20.18 -1.42
C PHE A 239 -2.72 20.25 0.01
N GLN A 240 -3.42 21.34 0.35
CA GLN A 240 -4.09 21.46 1.65
C GLN A 240 -5.02 20.26 1.95
N GLY A 241 -5.77 19.75 0.97
CA GLY A 241 -6.63 18.59 1.22
C GLY A 241 -5.86 17.32 1.57
N VAL A 242 -4.61 17.18 1.11
CA VAL A 242 -3.71 16.08 1.51
C VAL A 242 -3.20 16.30 2.94
N ILE A 243 -2.90 17.55 3.31
CA ILE A 243 -2.49 17.92 4.66
C ILE A 243 -3.63 17.71 5.66
N ASP A 244 -4.86 18.07 5.30
CA ASP A 244 -6.04 17.86 6.13
C ASP A 244 -6.28 16.36 6.37
N ASP A 245 -6.21 15.53 5.33
CA ASP A 245 -6.28 14.06 5.42
C ASP A 245 -5.19 13.50 6.36
N LEU A 246 -3.95 13.98 6.25
CA LEU A 246 -2.83 13.59 7.12
C LEU A 246 -3.09 13.97 8.58
N ILE A 247 -3.51 15.21 8.85
CA ILE A 247 -3.78 15.70 10.21
C ILE A 247 -4.91 14.89 10.85
N VAL A 248 -5.98 14.59 10.09
CA VAL A 248 -7.08 13.75 10.56
C VAL A 248 -6.56 12.38 10.99
N PHE A 249 -5.72 11.73 10.19
CA PHE A 249 -5.12 10.44 10.55
C PHE A 249 -4.21 10.55 11.79
N LEU A 250 -3.27 11.50 11.81
CA LEU A 250 -2.29 11.66 12.88
C LEU A 250 -2.95 12.00 14.23
N LYS A 251 -4.10 12.70 14.24
CA LYS A 251 -4.85 12.95 15.47
C LYS A 251 -5.46 11.68 16.08
N ASN A 252 -5.76 10.68 15.24
CA ASN A 252 -6.56 9.51 15.64
C ASN A 252 -5.79 8.19 15.63
N SER A 253 -4.55 8.17 15.11
CA SER A 253 -3.65 7.01 15.16
C SER A 253 -2.37 7.34 15.93
N LYS A 254 -1.64 6.29 16.34
CA LYS A 254 -0.28 6.37 16.90
C LYS A 254 0.77 5.76 15.98
N ASP A 255 0.36 5.33 14.79
CA ASP A 255 1.29 4.79 13.81
C ASP A 255 2.16 5.87 13.18
N ILE A 256 3.39 5.47 12.85
CA ILE A 256 4.35 6.36 12.22
C ILE A 256 4.06 6.45 10.72
N VAL A 257 3.87 7.66 10.22
CA VAL A 257 3.68 7.96 8.79
C VAL A 257 4.95 8.61 8.23
N ILE A 258 5.40 8.13 7.09
CA ILE A 258 6.47 8.71 6.29
C ILE A 258 5.82 9.38 5.08
N ILE A 259 5.99 10.69 4.94
CA ILE A 259 5.72 11.38 3.68
C ILE A 259 7.05 11.64 2.99
N ASP A 260 7.13 11.25 1.71
CA ASP A 260 8.26 11.51 0.85
C ASP A 260 7.87 12.57 -0.16
N LEU A 261 8.33 13.81 0.03
CA LEU A 261 8.19 14.87 -0.97
C LEU A 261 9.21 14.61 -2.07
N HIS A 262 8.84 13.66 -2.93
CA HIS A 262 9.78 12.97 -3.80
C HIS A 262 10.17 13.80 -5.02
N HIS A 263 9.23 14.57 -5.58
CA HIS A 263 9.49 15.29 -6.83
C HIS A 263 8.74 16.62 -6.89
N PHE A 264 9.35 17.59 -7.57
CA PHE A 264 8.90 18.97 -7.64
C PHE A 264 8.77 19.46 -9.10
N PRO A 265 7.85 18.90 -9.91
CA PRO A 265 7.86 19.08 -11.37
C PRO A 265 7.63 20.51 -11.85
N VAL A 266 6.94 21.37 -11.07
CA VAL A 266 6.54 22.71 -11.52
C VAL A 266 6.77 23.75 -10.42
N GLY A 267 7.36 24.89 -10.76
CA GLY A 267 7.40 26.05 -9.87
C GLY A 267 8.43 25.99 -8.73
N PHE A 268 9.35 25.01 -8.72
CA PHE A 268 10.38 24.87 -7.68
C PHE A 268 11.81 25.12 -8.19
N LYS A 269 11.97 26.01 -9.18
CA LYS A 269 13.31 26.38 -9.70
C LYS A 269 14.11 27.24 -8.73
N SER A 270 13.46 27.96 -7.82
CA SER A 270 14.10 28.85 -6.84
C SER A 270 14.15 28.22 -5.45
N GLU A 271 15.22 28.54 -4.71
CA GLU A 271 15.36 28.13 -3.30
C GLU A 271 14.22 28.71 -2.43
N GLU A 272 13.70 29.90 -2.76
CA GLU A 272 12.64 30.56 -1.99
C GLU A 272 11.32 29.81 -2.05
N ASN A 273 10.95 29.23 -3.20
CA ASN A 273 9.71 28.47 -3.32
C ASN A 273 9.77 27.17 -2.51
N HIS A 274 10.96 26.56 -2.43
CA HIS A 274 11.20 25.46 -1.49
C HIS A 274 11.06 25.92 -0.03
N LYS A 275 11.68 27.04 0.35
CA LYS A 275 11.56 27.60 1.71
C LYS A 275 10.11 27.92 2.08
N GLU A 276 9.31 28.44 1.14
CA GLU A 276 7.89 28.68 1.34
C GLU A 276 7.14 27.38 1.63
N LEU A 277 7.43 26.29 0.90
CA LEU A 277 6.86 24.98 1.18
C LEU A 277 7.30 24.45 2.55
N VAL A 278 8.56 24.62 2.94
CA VAL A 278 9.04 24.20 4.27
C VAL A 278 8.29 24.95 5.37
N ARG A 279 8.19 26.29 5.28
CA ARG A 279 7.42 27.09 6.25
C ARG A 279 5.95 26.67 6.31
N TYR A 280 5.36 26.35 5.16
CA TYR A 280 4.01 25.81 5.07
C TYR A 280 3.90 24.49 5.84
N LEU A 281 4.76 23.51 5.55
CA LEU A 281 4.75 22.20 6.24
C LEU A 281 4.95 22.34 7.75
N GLU A 282 5.86 23.20 8.20
CA GLU A 282 6.11 23.41 9.62
C GLU A 282 4.92 24.03 10.33
N ARG A 283 4.28 25.03 9.70
CA ARG A 283 3.09 25.65 10.27
C ARG A 283 1.97 24.63 10.44
N GLU A 284 1.74 23.76 9.46
CA GLU A 284 0.63 22.82 9.48
C GLU A 284 0.93 21.53 10.27
N LEU A 285 2.18 21.06 10.27
CA LEU A 285 2.52 19.69 10.70
C LEU A 285 3.60 19.59 11.80
N SER A 286 4.23 20.70 12.22
CA SER A 286 5.37 20.64 13.16
C SER A 286 5.06 19.94 14.48
N GLU A 287 3.80 19.97 14.93
CA GLU A 287 3.32 19.26 16.11
C GLU A 287 3.52 17.74 15.99
N TYR A 288 3.43 17.17 14.80
CA TYR A 288 3.54 15.72 14.55
C TYR A 288 4.92 15.28 14.08
N MET A 289 5.76 16.21 13.60
CA MET A 289 7.03 15.91 12.95
C MET A 289 8.11 15.42 13.91
N ALA A 290 8.64 14.22 13.63
CA ALA A 290 9.81 13.64 14.27
C ALA A 290 11.10 14.32 13.78
N THR A 291 12.07 14.50 14.68
CA THR A 291 13.34 15.16 14.35
C THR A 291 14.23 14.27 13.46
N PRO A 292 14.89 14.82 12.43
CA PRO A 292 15.84 14.09 11.60
C PRO A 292 17.11 13.66 12.36
N ALA A 293 17.35 14.17 13.57
CA ALA A 293 18.44 13.74 14.44
C ALA A 293 18.34 12.25 14.82
N LEU A 294 17.15 11.65 14.73
CA LEU A 294 16.95 10.20 14.89
C LEU A 294 17.62 9.40 13.77
N GLY A 295 17.57 9.90 12.54
CA GLY A 295 18.09 9.22 11.36
C GLY A 295 17.32 7.97 10.94
N TRP A 296 17.58 7.48 9.72
CA TRP A 296 16.88 6.32 9.15
C TRP A 296 17.17 4.98 9.86
N ARG A 297 18.18 4.94 10.73
CA ARG A 297 18.50 3.79 11.58
C ARG A 297 17.82 3.82 12.94
N ALA A 298 16.98 4.82 13.21
CA ALA A 298 16.17 4.84 14.41
C ALA A 298 15.17 3.69 14.42
N THR A 299 14.90 3.18 15.62
CA THR A 299 13.83 2.21 15.83
C THR A 299 12.45 2.89 15.86
N LEU A 300 11.37 2.12 15.72
CA LEU A 300 10.02 2.69 15.93
C LEU A 300 9.84 3.21 17.36
N GLU A 301 10.41 2.51 18.34
CA GLU A 301 10.43 2.96 19.74
C GLU A 301 11.10 4.32 19.92
N ASP A 302 12.22 4.56 19.22
CA ASP A 302 12.89 5.85 19.26
C ASP A 302 11.99 6.98 18.76
N VAL A 303 11.28 6.75 17.65
CA VAL A 303 10.33 7.72 17.10
C VAL A 303 9.17 7.94 18.08
N TRP A 304 8.50 6.88 18.53
CA TRP A 304 7.37 6.97 19.46
C TRP A 304 7.72 7.64 20.79
N ARG A 305 8.94 7.45 21.31
CA ARG A 305 9.41 8.07 22.55
C ARG A 305 9.49 9.60 22.45
N THR A 306 9.58 10.16 21.26
CA THR A 306 9.51 11.61 21.05
C THR A 306 8.08 12.17 21.16
N GLY A 307 7.06 11.31 21.23
CA GLY A 307 5.65 11.69 21.13
C GLY A 307 5.26 12.18 19.73
N LYS A 308 6.12 11.95 18.73
CA LYS A 308 5.93 12.30 17.31
C LYS A 308 5.71 11.04 16.49
N GLN A 309 5.17 11.23 15.29
CA GLN A 309 4.72 10.13 14.44
C GLN A 309 4.73 10.46 12.94
N LEU A 310 5.20 11.65 12.55
CA LEU A 310 5.36 12.02 11.15
C LEU A 310 6.82 12.20 10.80
N ILE A 311 7.31 11.45 9.83
CA ILE A 311 8.61 11.64 9.20
C ILE A 311 8.38 12.34 7.86
N VAL A 312 9.08 13.45 7.64
CA VAL A 312 8.97 14.26 6.42
C VAL A 312 10.29 14.20 5.66
N SER A 313 10.37 13.28 4.69
CA SER A 313 11.46 13.20 3.71
C SER A 313 11.28 14.28 2.65
N TYR A 314 12.35 14.97 2.30
CA TYR A 314 12.32 16.06 1.32
C TYR A 314 13.39 15.88 0.26
N ASN A 315 13.01 15.65 -1.00
CA ASN A 315 13.95 15.33 -2.07
C ASN A 315 14.69 16.56 -2.66
N ASN A 316 15.33 17.34 -1.79
CA ASN A 316 16.28 18.38 -2.16
C ASN A 316 17.32 18.51 -1.04
N LYS A 317 18.48 17.86 -1.21
CA LYS A 317 19.54 17.81 -0.19
C LYS A 317 20.06 19.19 0.22
N ALA A 318 20.10 20.15 -0.71
CA ALA A 318 20.55 21.50 -0.40
C ALA A 318 19.57 22.19 0.56
N ILE A 319 18.26 22.06 0.31
CA ILE A 319 17.22 22.56 1.21
C ILE A 319 17.26 21.85 2.55
N VAL A 320 17.43 20.53 2.59
CA VAL A 320 17.55 19.79 3.86
C VAL A 320 18.78 20.24 4.66
N SER A 321 19.94 20.40 4.00
CA SER A 321 21.19 20.79 4.66
C SER A 321 21.19 22.23 5.19
N LYS A 322 20.47 23.14 4.53
CA LYS A 322 20.35 24.55 4.92
C LYS A 322 19.09 24.82 5.75
N GLY A 323 18.18 23.85 5.79
CA GLY A 323 16.81 24.02 6.23
C GLY A 323 16.66 23.79 7.73
N THR A 324 15.42 23.57 8.11
CA THR A 324 15.04 23.40 9.50
C THR A 324 15.41 22.02 10.01
N HIS A 325 15.68 21.90 11.32
CA HIS A 325 15.95 20.63 12.01
C HIS A 325 14.70 19.73 12.10
N LYS A 326 13.91 19.66 11.02
CA LYS A 326 12.62 18.97 10.91
C LYS A 326 12.52 18.11 9.63
N LEU A 327 13.31 18.40 8.60
CA LEU A 327 13.28 17.63 7.35
C LEU A 327 14.30 16.50 7.35
N TRP A 328 13.86 15.33 6.92
CA TRP A 328 14.71 14.15 6.77
C TRP A 328 15.35 14.12 5.40
N TYR A 329 16.55 13.53 5.32
CA TYR A 329 17.21 13.31 4.05
C TYR A 329 16.36 12.43 3.11
N PRO A 330 16.48 12.63 1.79
CA PRO A 330 15.63 11.97 0.82
C PRO A 330 15.68 10.45 0.91
N VAL A 331 14.53 9.82 0.71
CA VAL A 331 14.43 8.37 0.49
C VAL A 331 14.94 8.04 -0.92
N THR A 332 15.79 7.03 -1.02
CA THR A 332 16.29 6.56 -2.32
C THR A 332 15.30 5.57 -2.92
N GLN A 333 14.58 5.99 -3.97
CA GLN A 333 13.69 5.10 -4.71
C GLN A 333 14.48 4.10 -5.56
N ARG A 334 14.10 2.82 -5.49
CA ARG A 334 14.62 1.73 -6.32
C ARG A 334 13.57 1.38 -7.37
N TRP A 335 13.82 1.79 -8.61
CA TRP A 335 12.93 1.54 -9.74
C TRP A 335 13.53 0.48 -10.67
N GLY A 336 12.80 -0.62 -10.86
CA GLY A 336 13.25 -1.73 -11.70
C GLY A 336 13.14 -1.45 -13.20
N ASP A 337 12.25 -0.55 -13.62
CA ASP A 337 11.94 -0.24 -15.02
C ASP A 337 11.75 -1.49 -15.90
N VAL A 338 10.89 -2.39 -15.44
CA VAL A 338 10.57 -3.68 -16.09
C VAL A 338 9.07 -3.80 -16.32
N LYS A 339 8.69 -4.58 -17.34
CA LYS A 339 7.30 -4.75 -17.79
C LYS A 339 6.71 -6.13 -17.51
N THR A 340 7.47 -7.03 -16.89
CA THR A 340 7.06 -8.40 -16.57
C THR A 340 7.14 -8.66 -15.06
N VAL A 341 6.31 -9.58 -14.57
CA VAL A 341 6.31 -9.98 -13.16
C VAL A 341 7.64 -10.67 -12.80
N GLU A 342 8.16 -11.48 -13.71
CA GLU A 342 9.44 -12.17 -13.58
C GLU A 342 10.60 -11.18 -13.48
N GLY A 343 10.64 -10.19 -14.38
CA GLY A 343 11.68 -9.15 -14.34
C GLY A 343 11.60 -8.30 -13.07
N LEU A 344 10.39 -8.02 -12.56
CA LEU A 344 10.22 -7.33 -11.28
C LEU A 344 10.73 -8.18 -10.11
N ARG A 345 10.45 -9.49 -10.13
CA ARG A 345 10.95 -10.42 -9.11
C ARG A 345 12.47 -10.47 -9.09
N GLU A 346 13.10 -10.60 -10.24
CA GLU A 346 14.56 -10.62 -10.39
C GLU A 346 15.19 -9.31 -9.89
N TYR A 347 14.63 -8.16 -10.29
CA TYR A 347 15.07 -6.86 -9.81
C TYR A 347 15.00 -6.76 -8.29
N LEU A 348 13.86 -7.13 -7.69
CA LEU A 348 13.66 -7.06 -6.25
C LEU A 348 14.64 -7.97 -5.49
N GLN A 349 14.85 -9.19 -5.98
CA GLN A 349 15.87 -10.09 -5.43
C GLN A 349 17.28 -9.48 -5.48
N SER A 350 17.59 -8.70 -6.52
CA SER A 350 18.89 -8.03 -6.65
C SER A 350 19.08 -6.90 -5.62
N VAL A 351 18.03 -6.11 -5.35
CA VAL A 351 18.11 -4.96 -4.42
C VAL A 351 17.94 -5.36 -2.96
N MET A 352 17.12 -6.37 -2.66
CA MET A 352 16.86 -6.82 -1.28
C MET A 352 18.00 -7.65 -0.68
N LYS A 353 18.96 -8.12 -1.48
CA LYS A 353 20.19 -8.80 -0.98
C LYS A 353 21.15 -7.86 -0.26
N ARG A 354 20.95 -6.55 -0.36
CA ARG A 354 21.79 -5.53 0.28
C ARG A 354 20.93 -4.80 1.30
N GLN A 355 21.43 -4.61 2.51
CA GLN A 355 20.74 -3.71 3.45
C GLN A 355 20.64 -2.31 2.82
N PRO A 356 19.48 -1.63 2.95
CA PRO A 356 19.35 -0.23 2.56
C PRO A 356 20.44 0.59 3.27
N LEU A 357 21.23 1.35 2.51
CA LEU A 357 22.32 2.19 3.04
C LEU A 357 21.79 3.38 3.83
#